data_AF-A0A7C3HVL3-F1
#
_entry.id   AF-A0A7C3HVL3-F1
#
_cell.length_a   1.000
_cell.length_b   1.000
_cell.length_c   1.000
_cell.angle_alpha   90.00
_cell.angle_beta   90.00
_cell.angle_gamma   90.00
#
_symmetry.space_group_name_H-M   'P 1'
#
loop_
_entity.id
_entity.type
_entity.pdbx_description
1 polymer ?
#
loop_
_entity_poly.entity_id
_entity_poly.type
_entity_poly.pdbx_seq_one_letter_code
_entity_poly.pdbx_strand_id
1 'polypeptide(L)'
;MTRSYVGYSMSVNIARAIPDVRDGLKPAQRRILVAMHDLRLSPNSQHRKSAKVAGDTSGNYHPHGETVIYPTLVRMAQDFNMRYPLVDGQGNMGSIDGDPPAAMRYTEVRLSALAMEMLEDLEKDTVDWVPNYDQTRMEPTILPGKFPNLLANGSSGIGVAMATNIPPHNLSELVDGICYLIDNPEASVADLMEYIKGPDFPTAGLILGTRGIRQAYETGTGSVIMQAQAQIETLDGGRSAIVITELPYQVNKKNLIEHIANLVRNKK
;
A
#
# COMPACT_ATOMS: atom_id res chain seq x y z
N MET A 1 -18.77 -30.06 1.59
CA MET A 1 -18.22 -28.99 0.72
C MET A 1 -18.62 -27.60 1.20
N THR A 2 -19.90 -27.30 1.40
CA THR A 2 -20.38 -25.95 1.80
C THR A 2 -19.71 -25.40 3.06
N ARG A 3 -19.62 -26.18 4.15
CA ARG A 3 -18.99 -25.72 5.41
C ARG A 3 -17.50 -25.40 5.24
N SER A 4 -16.75 -26.24 4.52
CA SER A 4 -15.33 -26.03 4.25
C SER A 4 -15.09 -24.81 3.35
N TYR A 5 -15.95 -24.61 2.34
CA TYR A 5 -15.90 -23.45 1.46
C TYR A 5 -16.21 -22.14 2.22
N VAL A 6 -17.25 -22.13 3.06
CA VAL A 6 -17.60 -20.95 3.88
C VAL A 6 -16.48 -20.62 4.86
N GLY A 7 -15.92 -21.60 5.56
CA GLY A 7 -14.81 -21.38 6.48
C GLY A 7 -13.56 -20.79 5.78
N TYR A 8 -13.22 -21.31 4.60
CA TYR A 8 -12.14 -20.77 3.79
C TYR A 8 -12.44 -19.34 3.29
N SER A 9 -13.65 -19.10 2.77
CA SER A 9 -14.09 -17.79 2.28
C SER A 9 -14.01 -16.71 3.36
N MET A 10 -14.54 -17.00 4.56
CA MET A 10 -14.46 -16.09 5.70
C MET A 10 -13.01 -15.82 6.11
N SER A 11 -12.17 -16.87 6.20
CA SER A 11 -10.77 -16.73 6.54
C SER A 11 -10.01 -15.84 5.53
N VAL A 12 -10.24 -16.04 4.23
CA VAL A 12 -9.58 -15.21 3.20
C VAL A 12 -10.05 -13.76 3.28
N ASN A 13 -11.36 -13.52 3.41
CA ASN A 13 -11.88 -12.16 3.38
C ASN A 13 -11.48 -11.37 4.64
N ILE A 14 -11.64 -11.96 5.84
CA ILE A 14 -11.41 -11.27 7.11
C ILE A 14 -9.92 -11.29 7.50
N ALA A 15 -9.24 -12.41 7.32
CA ALA A 15 -7.92 -12.63 7.89
C ALA A 15 -6.77 -12.58 6.87
N ARG A 16 -7.03 -12.14 5.62
CA ARG A 16 -5.98 -12.10 4.59
C ARG A 16 -6.12 -10.97 3.57
N ALA A 17 -7.23 -10.92 2.83
CA ALA A 17 -7.29 -10.21 1.56
C ALA A 17 -7.76 -8.76 1.67
N ILE A 18 -8.62 -8.45 2.63
CA ILE A 18 -9.26 -7.14 2.80
C ILE A 18 -8.62 -6.41 3.98
N PRO A 19 -8.32 -5.10 3.87
CA PRO A 19 -7.81 -4.31 4.98
C PRO A 19 -8.91 -4.03 6.03
N ASP A 20 -8.53 -3.76 7.27
CA ASP A 20 -9.44 -3.17 8.26
C ASP A 20 -9.62 -1.68 7.95
N VAL A 21 -10.83 -1.14 8.14
CA VAL A 21 -11.13 0.26 7.83
C VAL A 21 -10.40 1.24 8.76
N ARG A 22 -10.12 0.81 10.00
CA ARG A 22 -9.61 1.68 11.07
C ARG A 22 -8.13 2.00 10.91
N ASP A 23 -7.32 0.99 10.55
CA ASP A 23 -5.88 1.16 10.35
C ASP A 23 -5.43 0.98 8.90
N GLY A 24 -6.31 0.55 7.99
CA GLY A 24 -6.00 0.34 6.59
C GLY A 24 -5.10 -0.86 6.29
N LEU A 25 -4.84 -1.73 7.27
CA LEU A 25 -3.88 -2.83 7.14
C LEU A 25 -4.55 -4.18 6.98
N LYS A 26 -3.94 -5.03 6.16
CA LYS A 26 -4.18 -6.48 6.16
C LYS A 26 -3.41 -7.13 7.30
N PRO A 27 -3.82 -8.34 7.76
CA PRO A 27 -3.14 -8.99 8.89
C PRO A 27 -1.64 -9.21 8.69
N ALA A 28 -1.17 -9.52 7.48
CA ALA A 28 0.26 -9.65 7.22
C ALA A 28 1.02 -8.34 7.45
N GLN A 29 0.49 -7.21 6.95
CA GLN A 29 1.12 -5.89 7.09
C GLN A 29 1.13 -5.45 8.56
N ARG A 30 0.01 -5.62 9.27
CA ARG A 30 -0.11 -5.31 10.70
C ARG A 30 0.91 -6.09 11.53
N ARG A 31 0.97 -7.39 11.34
CA ARG A 31 1.89 -8.28 12.07
C ARG A 31 3.36 -7.99 11.79
N ILE A 32 3.70 -7.55 10.57
CA ILE A 32 5.05 -7.07 10.24
C ILE A 32 5.39 -5.85 11.10
N LEU A 33 4.52 -4.83 11.16
CA LEU A 33 4.79 -3.63 11.97
C LEU A 33 4.90 -3.95 13.46
N VAL A 34 4.05 -4.84 13.98
CA VAL A 34 4.12 -5.31 15.38
C VAL A 34 5.43 -6.05 15.64
N ALA A 35 5.84 -6.97 14.77
CA ALA A 35 7.13 -7.67 14.92
C ALA A 35 8.32 -6.70 14.88
N MET A 36 8.27 -5.69 14.02
CA MET A 36 9.31 -4.64 13.95
C MET A 36 9.31 -3.75 15.21
N HIS A 37 8.13 -3.47 15.77
CA HIS A 37 7.97 -2.75 17.03
C HIS A 37 8.59 -3.54 18.20
N ASP A 38 8.30 -4.83 18.33
CA ASP A 38 8.87 -5.70 19.37
C ASP A 38 10.40 -5.80 19.28
N LEU A 39 10.92 -5.80 18.04
CA LEU A 39 12.34 -5.75 17.76
C LEU A 39 12.98 -4.38 17.98
N ARG A 40 12.18 -3.38 18.38
CA ARG A 40 12.59 -1.99 18.64
C ARG A 40 13.27 -1.33 17.44
N LEU A 41 12.76 -1.61 16.24
CA LEU A 41 13.31 -1.11 14.98
C LEU A 41 12.80 0.29 14.63
N SER A 42 12.89 1.22 15.59
CA SER A 42 12.47 2.61 15.39
C SER A 42 13.26 3.32 14.27
N PRO A 43 12.80 4.45 13.76
CA PRO A 43 13.52 5.22 12.73
C PRO A 43 14.95 5.65 13.12
N ASN A 44 15.26 5.67 14.43
CA ASN A 44 16.58 6.04 14.93
C ASN A 44 17.47 4.82 15.19
N SER A 45 16.95 3.59 15.08
CA SER A 45 17.76 2.37 15.23
C SER A 45 18.53 2.06 13.95
N GLN A 46 19.52 1.18 14.08
CA GLN A 46 20.16 0.55 12.92
C GLN A 46 19.15 -0.34 12.20
N HIS A 47 19.32 -0.48 10.87
CA HIS A 47 18.59 -1.46 10.10
C HIS A 47 18.88 -2.87 10.62
N ARG A 48 17.90 -3.77 10.48
CA ARG A 48 18.05 -5.20 10.78
C ARG A 48 17.77 -6.02 9.55
N LYS A 49 18.48 -7.16 9.44
CA LYS A 49 18.30 -8.12 8.35
C LYS A 49 16.82 -8.45 8.16
N SER A 50 16.33 -8.32 6.93
CA SER A 50 14.94 -8.63 6.60
C SER A 50 14.56 -10.06 6.97
N ALA A 51 15.52 -10.99 6.89
CA ALA A 51 15.35 -12.37 7.35
C ALA A 51 14.93 -12.47 8.83
N LYS A 52 15.47 -11.61 9.70
CA LYS A 52 15.11 -11.59 11.12
C LYS A 52 13.66 -11.11 11.31
N VAL A 53 13.28 -10.03 10.63
CA VAL A 53 11.90 -9.51 10.70
C VAL A 53 10.90 -10.50 10.11
N ALA A 54 11.21 -11.11 8.97
CA ALA A 54 10.35 -12.09 8.33
C ALA A 54 10.17 -13.35 9.19
N GLY A 55 11.28 -13.87 9.76
CA GLY A 55 11.25 -15.02 10.64
C GLY A 55 10.47 -14.76 11.93
N ASP A 56 10.68 -13.62 12.60
CA ASP A 56 9.96 -13.29 13.84
C ASP A 56 8.48 -13.01 13.57
N THR A 57 8.15 -12.36 12.45
CA THR A 57 6.74 -12.20 12.04
C THR A 57 6.08 -13.56 11.83
N SER A 58 6.77 -14.47 11.12
CA SER A 58 6.24 -15.80 10.82
C SER A 58 6.07 -16.65 12.10
N GLY A 59 7.10 -16.67 12.94
CA GLY A 59 7.13 -17.49 14.14
C GLY A 59 6.28 -16.97 15.29
N ASN A 60 6.06 -15.65 15.40
CA ASN A 60 5.31 -15.08 16.52
C ASN A 60 3.84 -14.80 16.17
N TYR A 61 3.55 -14.40 14.93
CA TYR A 61 2.24 -13.78 14.62
C TYR A 61 1.56 -14.35 13.38
N HIS A 62 2.31 -14.71 12.34
CA HIS A 62 1.75 -15.02 11.03
C HIS A 62 2.15 -16.44 10.60
N PRO A 63 1.29 -17.47 10.81
CA PRO A 63 1.63 -18.88 10.55
C PRO A 63 1.59 -19.23 9.03
N HIS A 64 2.19 -18.37 8.21
CA HIS A 64 2.48 -18.57 6.80
C HIS A 64 3.96 -18.26 6.58
N GLY A 65 4.60 -18.99 5.67
CA GLY A 65 6.05 -18.90 5.48
C GLY A 65 6.56 -17.51 5.08
N GLU A 66 7.86 -17.31 5.27
CA GLU A 66 8.59 -16.08 4.91
C GLU A 66 8.44 -15.70 3.44
N THR A 67 8.07 -16.66 2.58
CA THR A 67 7.75 -16.45 1.15
C THR A 67 6.57 -15.50 0.93
N VAL A 68 5.70 -15.32 1.92
CA VAL A 68 4.59 -14.33 1.89
C VAL A 68 4.97 -13.06 2.65
N ILE A 69 5.67 -13.21 3.78
CA ILE A 69 6.02 -12.09 4.64
C ILE A 69 7.05 -11.17 3.99
N TYR A 70 8.13 -11.73 3.43
CA TYR A 70 9.20 -10.92 2.86
C TYR A 70 8.73 -10.06 1.67
N PRO A 71 7.98 -10.58 0.68
CA PRO A 71 7.42 -9.73 -0.37
C PRO A 71 6.46 -8.66 0.18
N THR A 72 5.68 -8.97 1.22
CA THR A 72 4.79 -7.98 1.85
C THR A 72 5.61 -6.85 2.49
N LEU A 73 6.65 -7.21 3.26
CA LEU A 73 7.59 -6.27 3.87
C LEU A 73 8.25 -5.37 2.82
N VAL A 74 8.75 -5.97 1.74
CA VAL A 74 9.40 -5.23 0.64
C VAL A 74 8.44 -4.22 0.02
N ARG A 75 7.18 -4.61 -0.24
CA ARG A 75 6.17 -3.71 -0.82
C ARG A 75 5.82 -2.53 0.08
N MET A 76 5.98 -2.66 1.39
CA MET A 76 5.80 -1.58 2.36
C MET A 76 7.00 -0.61 2.41
N ALA A 77 8.13 -0.98 1.80
CA ALA A 77 9.34 -0.18 1.67
C ALA A 77 9.52 0.48 0.29
N GLN A 78 8.74 0.06 -0.71
CA GLN A 78 8.83 0.55 -2.08
C GLN A 78 8.03 1.86 -2.24
N ASP A 79 8.73 2.97 -2.48
CA ASP A 79 8.15 4.30 -2.70
C ASP A 79 7.28 4.38 -3.96
N PHE A 80 7.53 3.57 -4.98
CA PHE A 80 6.69 3.44 -6.18
C PHE A 80 5.44 2.56 -5.97
N ASN A 81 5.37 1.81 -4.86
CA ASN A 81 4.22 0.95 -4.55
C ASN A 81 3.34 1.55 -3.46
N MET A 82 3.91 2.17 -2.43
CA MET A 82 3.21 2.74 -1.28
C MET A 82 3.47 4.25 -1.23
N ARG A 83 2.41 5.07 -1.24
CA ARG A 83 2.51 6.54 -1.27
C ARG A 83 3.28 7.12 -0.09
N TYR A 84 3.11 6.49 1.07
CA TYR A 84 3.80 6.76 2.31
C TYR A 84 4.36 5.46 2.88
N PRO A 85 5.60 5.08 2.51
CA PRO A 85 6.22 3.83 2.97
C PRO A 85 6.22 3.71 4.49
N LEU A 86 5.78 2.55 4.98
CA LEU A 86 5.76 2.22 6.41
C LEU A 86 7.06 1.53 6.87
N VAL A 87 7.92 1.17 5.92
CA VAL A 87 9.19 0.50 6.17
C VAL A 87 10.29 1.29 5.47
N ASP A 88 11.38 1.54 6.18
CA ASP A 88 12.62 2.06 5.62
C ASP A 88 13.53 0.87 5.27
N GLY A 89 13.93 0.77 4.00
CA GLY A 89 14.60 -0.38 3.43
C GLY A 89 16.01 -0.06 2.95
N GLN A 90 16.98 -0.87 3.36
CA GLN A 90 18.37 -0.80 2.91
C GLN A 90 18.74 -2.01 2.04
N GLY A 91 19.39 -1.73 0.90
CA GLY A 91 19.73 -2.72 -0.12
C GLY A 91 18.75 -2.72 -1.29
N ASN A 92 18.82 -3.72 -2.16
CA ASN A 92 17.92 -3.82 -3.32
C ASN A 92 16.52 -4.31 -2.90
N MET A 93 15.56 -3.38 -2.83
CA MET A 93 14.14 -3.65 -2.57
C MET A 93 13.29 -3.85 -3.84
N GLY A 94 13.93 -4.06 -4.99
CA GLY A 94 13.26 -4.20 -6.30
C GLY A 94 13.11 -2.87 -7.02
N SER A 95 12.52 -2.91 -8.20
CA SER A 95 12.41 -1.75 -9.10
C SER A 95 11.02 -1.62 -9.74
N ILE A 96 10.72 -0.43 -10.28
CA ILE A 96 9.53 -0.19 -11.12
C ILE A 96 9.53 -0.98 -12.44
N ASP A 97 10.71 -1.44 -12.87
CA ASP A 97 10.87 -2.34 -14.02
C ASP A 97 10.40 -3.79 -13.69
N GLY A 98 10.07 -4.06 -12.43
CA GLY A 98 9.61 -5.36 -11.94
C GLY A 98 10.74 -6.30 -11.57
N ASP A 99 11.96 -5.78 -11.40
CA ASP A 99 13.04 -6.59 -10.85
C ASP A 99 12.68 -6.98 -9.41
N PRO A 100 12.82 -8.26 -9.06
CA PRO A 100 12.54 -8.71 -7.71
C PRO A 100 13.54 -8.09 -6.72
N PRO A 101 13.17 -7.95 -5.43
CA PRO A 101 14.13 -7.58 -4.41
C PRO A 101 15.24 -8.63 -4.30
N ALA A 102 16.40 -8.22 -3.79
CA ALA A 102 17.42 -9.18 -3.39
C ALA A 102 16.84 -10.13 -2.32
N ALA A 103 17.44 -11.31 -2.15
CA ALA A 103 17.01 -12.22 -1.09
C ALA A 103 17.12 -11.56 0.30
N MET A 104 16.20 -11.88 1.22
CA MET A 104 16.07 -11.27 2.56
C MET A 104 17.32 -11.33 3.46
N ARG A 105 18.32 -12.14 3.11
CA ARG A 105 19.64 -12.18 3.76
C ARG A 105 20.54 -10.99 3.40
N TYR A 106 20.27 -10.32 2.28
CA TYR A 106 21.04 -9.19 1.77
C TYR A 106 20.39 -7.83 2.05
N THR A 107 19.08 -7.81 2.28
CA THR A 107 18.34 -6.58 2.58
C THR A 107 18.19 -6.39 4.09
N GLU A 108 18.03 -5.14 4.50
CA GLU A 108 17.79 -4.75 5.89
C GLU A 108 16.65 -3.75 5.95
N VAL A 109 15.95 -3.69 7.08
CA VAL A 109 14.78 -2.84 7.29
C VAL A 109 14.74 -2.24 8.69
N ARG A 110 14.01 -1.13 8.82
CA ARG A 110 13.50 -0.58 10.08
C ARG A 110 12.17 0.13 9.81
N LEU A 111 11.48 0.60 10.85
CA LEU A 111 10.24 1.36 10.70
C LEU A 111 10.55 2.74 10.09
N SER A 112 9.69 3.20 9.19
CA SER A 112 9.72 4.60 8.76
C SER A 112 9.22 5.52 9.87
N ALA A 113 9.52 6.82 9.77
CA ALA A 113 9.02 7.80 10.74
C ALA A 113 7.49 7.79 10.83
N LEU A 114 6.79 7.72 9.69
CA LEU A 114 5.33 7.70 9.65
C LEU A 114 4.74 6.40 10.23
N ALA A 115 5.45 5.28 10.13
CA ALA A 115 4.97 4.04 10.76
C ALA A 115 4.89 4.12 12.29
N MET A 116 5.63 5.04 12.92
CA MET A 116 5.48 5.30 14.35
C MET A 116 4.10 5.86 14.68
N GLU A 117 3.50 6.68 13.81
CA GLU A 117 2.12 7.18 13.99
C GLU A 117 1.06 6.07 13.92
N MET A 118 1.38 4.95 13.26
CA MET A 118 0.51 3.77 13.31
C MET A 118 0.58 3.06 14.67
N LEU A 119 1.75 3.04 15.29
CA LEU A 119 2.08 2.23 16.48
C LEU A 119 2.01 3.03 17.79
N GLU A 120 1.96 4.36 17.72
CA GLU A 120 1.98 5.22 18.90
C GLU A 120 0.79 4.91 19.80
N ASP A 121 1.04 4.80 21.11
CA ASP A 121 0.07 4.45 22.15
C ASP A 121 -0.46 3.01 22.12
N LEU A 122 0.16 2.11 21.34
CA LEU A 122 -0.22 0.68 21.29
C LEU A 122 -0.16 -0.01 22.67
N GLU A 123 0.76 0.41 23.54
CA GLU A 123 0.93 -0.15 24.90
C GLU A 123 0.00 0.50 25.95
N LYS A 124 -0.83 1.48 25.57
CA LYS A 124 -1.67 2.27 26.49
C LYS A 124 -3.14 1.86 26.46
N ASP A 125 -3.42 0.58 26.25
CA ASP A 125 -4.79 0.02 26.23
C ASP A 125 -5.72 0.73 25.23
N THR A 126 -5.18 1.13 24.07
CA THR A 126 -5.92 1.85 23.02
C THR A 126 -6.58 0.93 22.00
N VAL A 127 -6.21 -0.36 21.99
CA VAL A 127 -6.74 -1.37 21.07
C VAL A 127 -6.93 -2.70 21.78
N ASP A 128 -7.89 -3.50 21.31
CA ASP A 128 -8.10 -4.86 21.80
C ASP A 128 -6.97 -5.80 21.32
N TRP A 129 -6.56 -6.69 22.20
CA TRP A 129 -5.57 -7.73 21.95
C TRP A 129 -6.22 -9.12 21.96
N VAL A 130 -5.71 -10.00 21.10
CA VAL A 130 -6.13 -11.41 21.03
C VAL A 130 -4.91 -12.33 21.14
N PRO A 131 -5.06 -13.56 21.66
CA PRO A 131 -4.01 -14.55 21.58
C PRO A 131 -3.60 -14.79 20.12
N ASN A 132 -2.29 -14.94 19.88
CA ASN A 132 -1.77 -15.34 18.58
C ASN A 132 -2.17 -16.80 18.25
N TYR A 133 -1.74 -17.30 17.08
CA TYR A 133 -2.18 -18.58 16.56
C TYR A 133 -1.83 -19.82 17.43
N ASP A 134 -0.78 -19.74 18.25
CA ASP A 134 -0.36 -20.80 19.18
C ASP A 134 -0.60 -20.44 20.66
N GLN A 135 -1.26 -19.32 20.93
CA GLN A 135 -1.61 -18.81 22.26
C GLN A 135 -0.41 -18.55 23.18
N THR A 136 0.79 -18.39 22.64
CA THR A 136 2.00 -18.06 23.42
C THR A 136 2.24 -16.55 23.55
N ARG A 137 1.57 -15.74 22.70
CA ARG A 137 1.70 -14.28 22.65
C ARG A 137 0.34 -13.62 22.44
N MET A 138 0.32 -12.31 22.62
CA MET A 138 -0.82 -11.46 22.24
C MET A 138 -0.49 -10.71 20.95
N GLU A 139 -1.48 -10.50 20.10
CA GLU A 139 -1.40 -9.62 18.94
C GLU A 139 -2.57 -8.63 18.93
N PRO A 140 -2.37 -7.41 18.43
CA PRO A 140 -3.43 -6.42 18.40
C PRO A 140 -4.39 -6.69 17.25
N THR A 141 -5.68 -6.49 17.48
CA THR A 141 -6.72 -6.67 16.45
C THR A 141 -6.60 -5.62 15.34
N ILE A 142 -6.23 -4.39 15.73
CA ILE A 142 -5.91 -3.23 14.89
C ILE A 142 -4.75 -2.46 15.49
N LEU A 143 -4.11 -1.57 14.72
CA LEU A 143 -3.19 -0.59 15.30
C LEU A 143 -3.94 0.70 15.70
N PRO A 144 -3.39 1.51 16.64
CA PRO A 144 -3.92 2.83 16.97
C PRO A 144 -4.19 3.70 15.74
N GLY A 145 -3.29 3.69 14.75
CA GLY A 145 -3.56 4.25 13.42
C GLY A 145 -3.85 5.75 13.41
N LYS A 146 -2.97 6.58 13.98
CA LYS A 146 -3.21 8.02 14.15
C LYS A 146 -3.29 8.83 12.85
N PHE A 147 -2.92 8.24 11.71
CA PHE A 147 -3.10 8.86 10.39
C PHE A 147 -4.01 7.99 9.52
N PRO A 148 -4.73 8.57 8.53
CA PRO A 148 -5.74 7.89 7.72
C PRO A 148 -5.13 6.94 6.67
N ASN A 149 -4.43 5.91 7.13
CA ASN A 149 -3.59 5.03 6.31
C ASN A 149 -4.36 4.29 5.21
N LEU A 150 -5.62 3.89 5.44
CA LEU A 150 -6.41 3.20 4.41
C LEU A 150 -6.49 4.02 3.12
N LEU A 151 -6.81 5.31 3.21
CA LEU A 151 -6.93 6.18 2.05
C LEU A 151 -5.57 6.72 1.62
N ALA A 152 -4.68 7.01 2.56
CA ALA A 152 -3.36 7.57 2.25
C ALA A 152 -2.52 6.61 1.41
N ASN A 153 -2.48 5.33 1.79
CA ASN A 153 -1.72 4.31 1.08
C ASN A 153 -2.55 3.44 0.13
N GLY A 154 -3.87 3.49 0.23
CA GLY A 154 -4.76 2.65 -0.55
C GLY A 154 -4.67 1.16 -0.15
N SER A 155 -5.40 0.33 -0.87
CA SER A 155 -5.34 -1.12 -0.69
C SER A 155 -5.90 -1.84 -1.91
N SER A 156 -5.22 -2.89 -2.37
CA SER A 156 -5.75 -3.79 -3.39
C SER A 156 -5.75 -5.22 -2.87
N GLY A 157 -6.84 -5.95 -3.07
CA GLY A 157 -6.99 -7.30 -2.52
C GLY A 157 -8.06 -8.10 -3.23
N ILE A 158 -7.75 -9.37 -3.50
CA ILE A 158 -8.68 -10.32 -4.11
C ILE A 158 -9.10 -11.30 -3.02
N GLY A 159 -10.35 -11.17 -2.59
CA GLY A 159 -10.99 -12.08 -1.64
C GLY A 159 -11.66 -13.26 -2.36
N VAL A 160 -12.55 -13.93 -1.65
CA VAL A 160 -13.45 -14.94 -2.22
C VAL A 160 -14.79 -14.26 -2.50
N ALA A 161 -15.19 -14.24 -3.79
CA ALA A 161 -16.38 -13.58 -4.32
C ALA A 161 -16.43 -12.04 -4.18
N MET A 162 -15.34 -11.42 -3.74
CA MET A 162 -15.19 -9.97 -3.65
C MET A 162 -13.75 -9.55 -3.90
N ALA A 163 -13.55 -8.28 -4.23
CA ALA A 163 -12.25 -7.65 -4.31
C ALA A 163 -12.34 -6.21 -3.81
N THR A 164 -11.20 -5.65 -3.42
CA THR A 164 -11.05 -4.25 -3.07
C THR A 164 -9.94 -3.62 -3.90
N ASN A 165 -10.13 -2.37 -4.31
CA ASN A 165 -9.13 -1.57 -4.98
C ASN A 165 -9.34 -0.09 -4.64
N ILE A 166 -8.66 0.36 -3.59
CA ILE A 166 -8.71 1.71 -3.05
C ILE A 166 -7.40 2.39 -3.46
N PRO A 167 -7.45 3.49 -4.22
CA PRO A 167 -6.24 4.19 -4.62
C PRO A 167 -5.66 5.03 -3.45
N PRO A 168 -4.34 5.31 -3.46
CA PRO A 168 -3.71 6.21 -2.49
C PRO A 168 -4.14 7.67 -2.68
N HIS A 169 -4.02 8.47 -1.64
CA HIS A 169 -4.42 9.88 -1.58
C HIS A 169 -3.38 10.71 -0.87
N ASN A 170 -3.44 12.03 -1.08
CA ASN A 170 -2.55 12.97 -0.43
C ASN A 170 -2.91 13.11 1.06
N LEU A 171 -1.93 12.92 1.95
CA LEU A 171 -2.11 12.97 3.40
C LEU A 171 -2.60 14.34 3.87
N SER A 172 -2.09 15.44 3.32
CA SER A 172 -2.53 16.78 3.71
C SER A 172 -4.01 16.99 3.36
N GLU A 173 -4.41 16.63 2.14
CA GLU A 173 -5.81 16.71 1.70
C GLU A 173 -6.74 15.86 2.56
N LEU A 174 -6.30 14.64 2.93
CA LEU A 174 -7.06 13.77 3.81
C LEU A 174 -7.24 14.37 5.21
N VAL A 175 -6.17 14.92 5.80
CA VAL A 175 -6.23 15.55 7.13
C VAL A 175 -7.14 16.77 7.09
N ASP A 176 -7.02 17.63 6.07
CA ASP A 176 -7.89 18.80 5.90
C ASP A 176 -9.37 18.38 5.77
N GLY A 177 -9.66 17.34 4.98
CA GLY A 177 -11.01 16.80 4.85
C GLY A 177 -11.55 16.19 6.16
N ILE A 178 -10.71 15.51 6.94
CA ILE A 178 -11.08 14.97 8.25
C ILE A 178 -11.39 16.10 9.24
N CYS A 179 -10.54 17.12 9.32
CA CYS A 179 -10.77 18.29 10.17
C CYS A 179 -12.08 18.99 9.79
N TYR A 180 -12.33 19.18 8.49
CA TYR A 180 -13.59 19.74 8.02
C TYR A 180 -14.81 18.90 8.42
N LEU A 181 -14.73 17.57 8.31
CA LEU A 181 -15.81 16.66 8.70
C LEU A 181 -16.07 16.63 10.22
N ILE A 182 -15.02 16.76 11.03
CA ILE A 182 -15.15 16.88 12.49
C ILE A 182 -15.95 18.12 12.86
N ASP A 183 -15.66 19.26 12.22
CA ASP A 183 -16.35 20.52 12.46
C ASP A 183 -17.74 20.56 11.80
N ASN A 184 -17.95 19.78 10.73
CA ASN A 184 -19.19 19.75 9.94
C ASN A 184 -19.67 18.30 9.70
N PRO A 185 -20.29 17.64 10.70
CA PRO A 185 -20.65 16.22 10.62
C PRO A 185 -21.64 15.86 9.50
N GLU A 186 -22.42 16.83 9.02
CA GLU A 186 -23.40 16.68 7.93
C GLU A 186 -22.83 17.03 6.55
N ALA A 187 -21.51 17.23 6.43
CA ALA A 187 -20.85 17.52 5.17
C ALA A 187 -21.14 16.44 4.11
N SER A 188 -21.48 16.89 2.91
CA SER A 188 -21.67 15.99 1.78
C SER A 188 -20.33 15.56 1.18
N VAL A 189 -20.35 14.50 0.36
CA VAL A 189 -19.17 14.09 -0.42
C VAL A 189 -18.67 15.24 -1.30
N ALA A 190 -19.57 16.06 -1.85
CA ALA A 190 -19.19 17.21 -2.66
C ALA A 190 -18.40 18.26 -1.84
N ASP A 191 -18.79 18.47 -0.58
CA ASP A 191 -18.06 19.39 0.32
C ASP A 191 -16.67 18.84 0.65
N LEU A 192 -16.55 17.53 0.91
CA LEU A 192 -15.26 16.88 1.16
C LEU A 192 -14.33 16.90 -0.05
N MET A 193 -14.88 16.87 -1.27
CA MET A 193 -14.09 16.99 -2.51
C MET A 193 -13.46 18.39 -2.72
N GLU A 194 -13.90 19.40 -1.96
CA GLU A 194 -13.20 20.68 -1.91
C GLU A 194 -11.87 20.61 -1.15
N TYR A 195 -11.61 19.52 -0.43
CA TYR A 195 -10.35 19.24 0.25
C TYR A 195 -9.62 18.06 -0.39
N ILE A 196 -10.32 16.94 -0.61
CA ILE A 196 -9.79 15.72 -1.19
C ILE A 196 -10.06 15.72 -2.70
N LYS A 197 -9.06 16.15 -3.47
CA LYS A 197 -9.20 16.42 -4.91
C LYS A 197 -9.30 15.14 -5.75
N GLY A 198 -8.68 14.08 -5.28
CA GLY A 198 -8.62 12.81 -5.97
C GLY A 198 -7.53 11.90 -5.43
N PRO A 199 -7.33 10.76 -6.09
CA PRO A 199 -6.15 9.93 -5.87
C PRO A 199 -4.84 10.68 -6.10
N ASP A 200 -3.83 10.38 -5.27
CA ASP A 200 -2.45 10.87 -5.39
C ASP A 200 -1.51 9.67 -5.40
N PHE A 201 -1.05 9.29 -6.59
CA PHE A 201 -0.29 8.06 -6.79
C PHE A 201 1.20 8.27 -6.48
N PRO A 202 1.88 7.27 -5.89
CA PRO A 202 3.33 7.33 -5.66
C PRO A 202 4.16 7.52 -6.94
N THR A 203 3.63 7.07 -8.08
CA THR A 203 4.28 7.18 -9.39
C THR A 203 3.91 8.47 -10.13
N ALA A 204 3.18 9.38 -9.48
CA ALA A 204 2.59 10.57 -10.08
C ALA A 204 1.74 10.21 -11.31
N GLY A 205 2.00 10.85 -12.46
CA GLY A 205 1.21 10.74 -13.67
C GLY A 205 0.00 11.68 -13.66
N LEU A 206 -0.85 11.51 -14.67
CA LEU A 206 -2.03 12.35 -14.87
C LEU A 206 -3.31 11.56 -14.66
N ILE A 207 -4.33 12.21 -14.10
CA ILE A 207 -5.70 11.71 -14.09
C ILE A 207 -6.53 12.48 -15.12
N LEU A 208 -7.24 11.76 -15.98
CA LEU A 208 -8.07 12.36 -17.02
C LEU A 208 -9.51 12.55 -16.56
N GLY A 209 -9.80 13.78 -16.10
CA GLY A 209 -11.12 14.21 -15.66
C GLY A 209 -11.51 13.69 -14.27
N THR A 210 -12.57 14.27 -13.71
CA THR A 210 -12.96 14.06 -12.30
C THR A 210 -14.27 13.28 -12.12
N ARG A 211 -14.99 12.99 -13.21
CA ARG A 211 -16.27 12.26 -13.15
C ARG A 211 -16.15 10.89 -12.48
N GLY A 212 -15.09 10.15 -12.81
CA GLY A 212 -14.82 8.84 -12.23
C GLY A 212 -14.47 8.90 -10.74
N ILE A 213 -13.74 9.95 -10.34
CA ILE A 213 -13.41 10.22 -8.93
C ILE A 213 -14.68 10.48 -8.13
N ARG A 214 -15.53 11.41 -8.60
CA ARG A 214 -16.80 11.74 -7.95
C ARG A 214 -17.68 10.50 -7.74
N GLN A 215 -17.87 9.72 -8.80
CA GLN A 215 -18.66 8.49 -8.73
C GLN A 215 -18.07 7.48 -7.72
N ALA A 216 -16.74 7.32 -7.70
CA ALA A 216 -16.06 6.44 -6.75
C ALA A 216 -16.27 6.88 -5.30
N TYR A 217 -16.23 8.18 -5.01
CA TYR A 217 -16.44 8.68 -3.66
C TYR A 217 -17.91 8.62 -3.22
N GLU A 218 -18.86 8.89 -4.12
CA GLU A 218 -20.29 8.84 -3.80
C GLU A 218 -20.82 7.41 -3.63
N THR A 219 -20.25 6.43 -4.34
CA THR A 219 -20.82 5.07 -4.43
C THR A 219 -19.88 3.96 -3.97
N GLY A 220 -18.61 4.27 -3.70
CA GLY A 220 -17.56 3.27 -3.47
C GLY A 220 -17.06 2.56 -4.73
N THR A 221 -17.60 2.89 -5.93
CA THR A 221 -17.18 2.29 -7.20
C THR A 221 -17.08 3.34 -8.32
N GLY A 222 -16.01 3.29 -9.10
CA GLY A 222 -15.81 4.21 -10.21
C GLY A 222 -14.57 3.87 -11.02
N SER A 223 -14.41 4.49 -12.17
CA SER A 223 -13.26 4.29 -13.06
C SER A 223 -12.45 5.57 -13.18
N VAL A 224 -11.21 5.53 -12.69
CA VAL A 224 -10.25 6.63 -12.80
C VAL A 224 -9.28 6.31 -13.94
N ILE A 225 -9.24 7.19 -14.95
CA ILE A 225 -8.35 7.03 -16.10
C ILE A 225 -7.00 7.66 -15.75
N MET A 226 -5.96 6.85 -15.71
CA MET A 226 -4.58 7.29 -15.48
C MET A 226 -3.82 7.36 -16.81
N GLN A 227 -3.04 8.41 -17.01
CA GLN A 227 -2.18 8.61 -18.17
C GLN A 227 -0.74 8.89 -17.75
N ALA A 228 0.21 8.38 -18.53
CA ALA A 228 1.63 8.69 -18.37
C ALA A 228 1.90 10.18 -18.65
N GLN A 229 2.78 10.81 -17.88
CA GLN A 229 3.29 12.14 -18.22
C GLN A 229 4.29 12.01 -19.37
N ALA A 230 3.96 12.60 -20.51
CA ALA A 230 4.76 12.50 -21.71
C ALA A 230 4.84 13.85 -22.44
N GLN A 231 6.01 14.15 -23.01
CA GLN A 231 6.25 15.35 -23.79
C GLN A 231 6.93 15.01 -25.12
N ILE A 232 6.74 15.88 -26.13
CA ILE A 232 7.40 15.75 -27.43
C ILE A 232 8.60 16.68 -27.45
N GLU A 233 9.79 16.12 -27.65
CA GLU A 233 11.04 16.87 -27.79
C GLU A 233 11.51 16.85 -29.25
N THR A 234 12.06 17.97 -29.72
CA THR A 234 12.68 18.07 -31.04
C THR A 234 14.16 17.72 -30.93
N LEU A 235 14.58 16.72 -31.70
CA LEU A 235 15.96 16.26 -31.81
C LEU A 235 16.68 16.92 -33.00
N ASP A 236 18.00 16.81 -33.00
CA ASP A 236 18.83 17.25 -34.12
C ASP A 236 18.41 16.61 -35.46
N GLY A 237 18.44 17.43 -36.50
CA GLY A 237 18.02 17.06 -37.85
C GLY A 237 16.50 17.04 -38.06
N GLY A 238 15.72 17.73 -37.22
CA GLY A 238 14.28 17.89 -37.39
C GLY A 238 13.44 16.65 -37.03
N ARG A 239 14.02 15.70 -36.29
CA ARG A 239 13.32 14.52 -35.78
C ARG A 239 12.61 14.85 -34.46
N SER A 240 11.58 14.08 -34.10
CA SER A 240 10.92 14.22 -32.79
C SER A 240 11.06 12.94 -31.97
N ALA A 241 11.08 13.07 -30.65
CA ALA A 241 11.01 11.98 -29.69
C ALA A 241 9.90 12.22 -28.68
N ILE A 242 9.26 11.14 -28.23
CA ILE A 242 8.33 11.17 -27.09
C ILE A 242 9.13 10.77 -25.86
N VAL A 243 9.18 11.66 -24.86
CA VAL A 243 9.84 11.44 -23.58
C VAL A 243 8.76 11.22 -22.52
N ILE A 244 8.75 10.03 -21.91
CA ILE A 244 7.84 9.66 -20.82
C ILE A 244 8.59 9.79 -19.50
N THR A 245 8.11 10.63 -18.59
CA THR A 245 8.77 10.93 -17.31
C THR A 245 8.08 10.24 -16.12
N GLU A 246 6.78 9.99 -16.22
CA GLU A 246 5.97 9.38 -15.15
C GLU A 246 5.04 8.33 -15.74
N LEU A 247 4.84 7.22 -15.02
CA LEU A 247 4.01 6.10 -15.47
C LEU A 247 2.75 5.98 -14.60
N PRO A 248 1.63 5.48 -15.17
CA PRO A 248 0.46 5.16 -14.38
C PRO A 248 0.77 4.15 -13.26
N TYR A 249 0.05 4.27 -12.15
CA TYR A 249 0.26 3.43 -10.97
C TYR A 249 0.11 1.94 -11.30
N GLN A 250 1.00 1.11 -10.74
CA GLN A 250 1.10 -0.33 -10.96
C GLN A 250 1.43 -0.77 -12.41
N VAL A 251 1.81 0.13 -13.30
CA VAL A 251 2.35 -0.23 -14.63
C VAL A 251 3.81 -0.65 -14.51
N ASN A 252 4.10 -1.86 -14.96
CA ASN A 252 5.48 -2.33 -15.09
C ASN A 252 6.15 -1.70 -16.34
N LYS A 253 7.24 -0.97 -16.12
CA LYS A 253 7.93 -0.23 -17.18
C LYS A 253 8.55 -1.13 -18.25
N LYS A 254 9.15 -2.26 -17.86
CA LYS A 254 9.74 -3.22 -18.81
C LYS A 254 8.67 -3.81 -19.73
N ASN A 255 7.55 -4.25 -19.17
CA ASN A 255 6.42 -4.81 -19.93
C ASN A 255 5.84 -3.77 -20.90
N LEU A 256 5.75 -2.50 -20.50
CA LEU A 256 5.33 -1.41 -21.38
C LEU A 256 6.27 -1.26 -22.58
N ILE A 257 7.59 -1.22 -22.34
CA ILE A 257 8.61 -1.10 -23.39
C ILE A 257 8.55 -2.30 -24.34
N GLU A 258 8.45 -3.52 -23.80
CA GLU A 258 8.31 -4.74 -24.60
C GLU A 258 7.04 -4.71 -25.45
N HIS A 259 5.93 -4.21 -24.91
CA HIS A 259 4.68 -4.07 -25.64
C HIS A 259 4.80 -3.08 -26.80
N ILE A 260 5.38 -1.89 -26.56
CA ILE A 260 5.64 -0.89 -27.60
C ILE A 260 6.53 -1.48 -28.70
N ALA A 261 7.63 -2.15 -28.34
CA ALA A 261 8.53 -2.79 -29.30
C ALA A 261 7.83 -3.86 -30.14
N ASN A 262 6.92 -4.63 -29.53
CA ASN A 262 6.12 -5.63 -30.24
C ASN A 262 5.12 -4.98 -31.21
N LEU A 263 4.49 -3.86 -30.86
CA LEU A 263 3.60 -3.13 -31.78
C LEU A 263 4.37 -2.62 -33.00
N VAL A 264 5.54 -2.03 -32.79
CA VAL A 264 6.42 -1.56 -33.87
C VAL A 264 6.84 -2.72 -34.79
N ARG A 265 7.26 -3.85 -34.23
CA ARG A 265 7.62 -5.06 -35.01
C ARG A 265 6.45 -5.59 -35.84
N ASN A 266 5.25 -5.51 -35.30
CA ASN A 266 4.02 -5.95 -35.97
C ASN A 266 3.39 -4.88 -36.88
N LYS A 267 4.01 -3.69 -37.00
CA LYS A 267 3.50 -2.56 -37.79
C LYS A 267 2.05 -2.18 -37.42
N LYS A 268 1.76 -2.13 -36.13
CA LYS A 268 0.46 -1.72 -35.56
C LYS A 268 0.57 -0.38 -34.87
#